data_AF-A0A967L0F7-F1
#
_entry.id   AF-A0A967L0F7-F1
#
_cell.length_a   1.000
_cell.length_b   1.000
_cell.length_c   1.000
_cell.angle_alpha   90.00
_cell.angle_beta   90.00
_cell.angle_gamma   90.00
#
_symmetry.space_group_name_H-M   'P 1'
#
loop_
_entity.id
_entity.type
_entity.pdbx_description
1 polymer ?
#
loop_
_entity_poly.entity_id
_entity_poly.type
_entity_poly.pdbx_seq_one_letter_code
_entity_poly.pdbx_strand_id
1 'polypeptide(L)'
;WGLCCIFREEPIKFRRTTARYLSKLSPNERMDYISGICLHNANSLLEALKFCRLNGINAFRINSQILPLKTHPKLGYAIEA
;
A
#
# COMPACT_ATOMS: atom_id res chain seq x y z
N TRP A 1 14.90 -11.96 -13.93
CA TRP A 1 15.08 -10.77 -13.08
C TRP A 1 13.71 -10.32 -12.57
N GLY A 2 13.66 -9.43 -11.57
CA GLY A 2 12.40 -8.92 -11.03
C GLY A 2 12.51 -7.47 -10.58
N LEU A 3 11.36 -6.82 -10.37
CA LEU A 3 11.27 -5.47 -9.83
C LEU A 3 11.03 -5.49 -8.33
N CYS A 4 11.61 -4.50 -7.65
CA CYS A 4 11.48 -4.33 -6.21
C CYS A 4 10.75 -3.01 -5.90
N CYS A 5 9.46 -3.12 -5.58
CA CYS A 5 8.63 -2.11 -4.90
C CYS A 5 8.41 -0.74 -5.57
N ILE A 6 9.30 -0.27 -6.44
CA ILE A 6 9.36 1.13 -6.90
C ILE A 6 9.42 1.16 -8.42
N PHE A 7 8.66 2.09 -8.99
CA PHE A 7 8.74 2.48 -10.39
C PHE A 7 9.33 3.90 -10.47
N ARG A 8 10.40 4.07 -11.24
CA ARG A 8 11.07 5.37 -11.41
C ARG A 8 10.39 6.21 -12.49
N GLU A 9 10.03 5.57 -13.60
CA GLU A 9 9.48 6.22 -14.79
C GLU A 9 7.95 6.09 -14.83
N GLU A 10 7.42 4.91 -14.51
CA GLU A 10 5.98 4.71 -14.47
C GLU A 10 5.33 5.45 -13.30
N PRO A 11 4.13 6.03 -13.48
CA PRO A 11 3.42 6.78 -12.46
C PRO A 11 2.77 5.89 -11.37
N ILE A 12 3.35 4.73 -11.07
CA ILE A 12 2.84 3.75 -10.10
C ILE A 12 3.46 4.03 -8.74
N LYS A 13 2.64 4.53 -7.80
CA LYS A 13 3.09 4.97 -6.47
C LYS A 13 2.27 4.36 -5.34
N PHE A 14 2.96 3.78 -4.38
CA PHE A 14 2.36 3.30 -3.13
C PHE A 14 2.37 4.42 -2.07
N ARG A 15 1.21 4.68 -1.49
CA ARG A 15 1.02 5.63 -0.40
C ARG A 15 1.37 4.99 0.94
N ARG A 16 1.81 5.83 1.87
CA ARG A 16 2.23 5.45 3.21
C ARG A 16 1.71 6.48 4.20
N THR A 17 1.63 6.09 5.46
CA THR A 17 1.35 7.01 6.56
C THR A 17 2.21 6.63 7.77
N THR A 18 2.16 7.44 8.81
CA THR A 18 2.94 7.25 10.04
C THR A 18 2.01 7.11 11.24
N ALA A 19 2.47 6.38 12.25
CA ALA A 19 1.74 6.24 13.51
C ALA A 19 1.44 7.61 14.14
N ARG A 20 2.37 8.56 14.03
CA ARG A 20 2.23 9.93 14.54
C ARG A 20 1.12 10.72 13.87
N TYR A 21 0.88 10.52 12.57
CA TYR A 21 -0.22 11.19 11.87
C TYR A 21 -1.56 10.57 12.30
N LEU A 22 -1.68 9.24 12.25
CA LEU A 22 -2.91 8.55 12.61
C LEU A 22 -3.31 8.72 14.07
N SER A 23 -2.36 8.90 14.98
CA SER A 23 -2.65 9.12 16.40
C SER A 23 -3.36 10.45 16.67
N LYS A 24 -3.35 11.39 15.72
CA LYS A 24 -4.05 12.68 15.82
C LYS A 24 -5.49 12.62 15.32
N LEU A 25 -5.85 11.59 14.56
CA LEU A 25 -7.19 11.41 14.00
C LEU A 25 -8.11 10.72 15.00
N SER A 26 -9.39 11.08 14.96
CA SER A 26 -10.43 10.31 15.64
C SER A 26 -10.51 8.87 15.08
N PRO A 27 -11.11 7.92 15.81
CA PRO A 27 -11.20 6.54 15.34
C PRO A 27 -11.82 6.37 13.94
N ASN A 28 -12.89 7.11 13.63
CA ASN A 28 -13.57 7.03 12.34
C ASN A 28 -12.71 7.63 11.21
N GLU A 29 -12.20 8.85 11.40
CA GLU A 29 -11.32 9.50 10.42
C GLU A 29 -10.07 8.65 10.13
N ARG A 30 -9.52 8.01 11.17
CA ARG A 30 -8.39 7.09 11.03
C ARG A 30 -8.73 5.91 10.14
N MET A 31 -9.90 5.30 10.34
CA MET A 31 -10.33 4.14 9.55
C MET A 31 -10.58 4.53 8.10
N ASP A 32 -11.30 5.62 7.86
CA ASP A 32 -11.55 6.14 6.51
C ASP A 32 -10.25 6.45 5.78
N TYR A 33 -9.31 7.11 6.47
CA TYR A 33 -8.01 7.46 5.91
C TYR A 33 -7.14 6.22 5.62
N ILE A 34 -7.07 5.24 6.54
CA ILE A 34 -6.35 3.98 6.30
C ILE A 34 -6.96 3.23 5.13
N SER A 35 -8.30 3.10 5.11
CA SER A 35 -9.04 2.38 4.07
C SER A 35 -8.74 2.98 2.69
N GLY A 36 -8.80 4.31 2.58
CA GLY A 36 -8.44 5.02 1.35
C GLY A 36 -7.01 4.77 0.87
N ILE A 37 -6.03 4.68 1.79
CA ILE A 37 -4.66 4.31 1.42
C ILE A 37 -4.58 2.86 0.96
N CYS A 38 -5.22 1.93 1.67
CA CYS A 38 -5.20 0.51 1.32
C CYS A 38 -5.80 0.27 -0.07
N LEU A 39 -6.93 0.91 -0.37
CA LEU A 39 -7.57 0.84 -1.69
C LEU A 39 -6.67 1.43 -2.79
N HIS A 40 -6.09 2.60 -2.57
CA HIS A 40 -5.13 3.21 -3.51
C HIS A 40 -3.95 2.27 -3.78
N ASN A 41 -3.41 1.65 -2.73
CA ASN A 41 -2.27 0.74 -2.82
C ASN A 41 -2.62 -0.56 -3.53
N ALA A 42 -3.81 -1.12 -3.31
CA ALA A 42 -4.31 -2.30 -4.03
C ALA A 42 -4.46 -2.01 -5.53
N ASN A 43 -5.02 -0.85 -5.89
CA ASN A 43 -5.10 -0.42 -7.29
C ASN A 43 -3.70 -0.24 -7.90
N SER A 44 -2.78 0.38 -7.17
CA SER A 44 -1.40 0.54 -7.64
C SER A 44 -0.67 -0.80 -7.81
N LEU A 45 -0.97 -1.79 -6.96
CA LEU A 45 -0.43 -3.14 -7.09
C LEU A 45 -0.96 -3.83 -8.37
N LEU A 46 -2.25 -3.67 -8.68
CA LEU A 46 -2.80 -4.18 -9.93
C LEU A 46 -2.09 -3.56 -11.15
N GLU A 47 -1.88 -2.25 -11.16
CA GLU A 47 -1.13 -1.58 -12.24
C GLU A 47 0.33 -2.05 -12.31
N ALA A 48 0.99 -2.25 -11.17
CA ALA A 48 2.33 -2.83 -11.12
C ALA A 48 2.39 -4.23 -11.75
N LEU A 49 1.42 -5.09 -11.46
CA LEU A 49 1.35 -6.44 -12.02
C LEU A 49 1.04 -6.43 -13.51
N LYS A 50 0.14 -5.54 -13.98
CA LYS A 50 -0.11 -5.32 -15.40
C LYS A 50 1.15 -4.87 -16.13
N PHE A 51 1.86 -3.88 -15.59
CA PHE A 51 3.13 -3.42 -16.16
C PHE A 51 4.15 -4.56 -16.25
N CYS A 52 4.30 -5.33 -15.17
CA CYS A 52 5.23 -6.46 -15.14
C CYS A 52 4.89 -7.48 -16.23
N ARG A 53 3.61 -7.83 -16.37
CA ARG A 53 3.14 -8.75 -17.43
C ARG A 53 3.42 -8.21 -18.84
N LEU A 54 3.13 -6.94 -19.09
CA LEU A 54 3.33 -6.31 -20.41
C LEU A 54 4.81 -6.21 -20.80
N ASN A 55 5.72 -6.15 -19.82
CA ASN A 55 7.17 -6.01 -20.02
C ASN A 55 7.95 -7.31 -19.81
N GLY A 56 7.28 -8.47 -19.69
CA GLY A 56 7.95 -9.76 -19.51
C GLY A 56 8.66 -9.95 -18.16
N ILE A 57 8.25 -9.21 -17.13
CA ILE A 57 8.81 -9.26 -15.78
C ILE A 57 8.03 -10.28 -14.96
N ASN A 58 8.68 -11.41 -14.63
CA ASN A 58 8.02 -12.54 -13.99
C ASN A 58 8.08 -12.54 -12.45
N ALA A 59 8.67 -11.50 -11.84
CA ALA A 59 8.78 -11.38 -10.39
C ALA A 59 8.63 -9.92 -9.95
N PHE A 60 7.77 -9.69 -8.96
CA PHE A 60 7.56 -8.39 -8.33
C PHE A 60 7.54 -8.52 -6.81
N ARG A 61 8.43 -7.81 -6.12
CA ARG A 61 8.41 -7.74 -4.65
C ARG A 61 7.48 -6.61 -4.21
N ILE A 62 6.47 -6.97 -3.43
CA ILE A 62 5.56 -6.02 -2.79
C ILE A 62 6.25 -5.39 -1.58
N ASN A 63 6.07 -4.08 -1.38
CA ASN A 63 6.61 -3.40 -0.21
C ASN A 63 5.81 -3.74 1.05
N SER A 64 6.46 -3.80 2.21
CA SER A 64 5.79 -4.13 3.49
C SER A 64 4.80 -3.06 3.95
N GLN A 65 4.84 -1.86 3.37
CA GLN A 65 3.96 -0.74 3.67
C GLN A 65 2.74 -0.70 2.74
N ILE A 66 2.46 -1.78 1.99
CA ILE A 66 1.26 -1.94 1.15
C ILE A 66 -0.01 -1.77 1.99
N LEU A 67 0.01 -2.28 3.23
CA LEU A 67 -0.99 -2.08 4.27
C LEU A 67 -0.33 -1.35 5.46
N PRO A 68 -0.28 0.00 5.44
CA PRO A 68 0.45 0.74 6.45
C PRO A 68 -0.07 0.44 7.85
N LEU A 69 0.83 0.21 8.81
CA LEU A 69 0.53 0.04 10.23
C LEU A 69 -0.39 -1.14 10.58
N LYS A 70 -0.65 -2.07 9.66
CA LYS A 70 -1.55 -3.23 9.86
C LYS A 70 -1.26 -4.02 11.15
N THR A 71 0.01 -4.17 11.49
CA THR A 71 0.49 -4.92 12.67
C THR A 71 0.90 -4.02 13.84
N HIS A 72 0.62 -2.71 13.78
CA HIS A 72 1.00 -1.79 14.84
C HIS A 72 0.20 -2.08 16.13
N PRO A 73 0.86 -2.20 17.31
CA PRO A 73 0.21 -2.70 18.52
C PRO A 73 -0.96 -1.83 19.02
N LYS A 74 -0.97 -0.53 18.69
CA LYS A 74 -2.01 0.43 19.12
C LYS A 74 -2.90 0.96 17.99
N LEU A 75 -2.44 0.83 16.75
CA LEU A 75 -3.04 1.51 15.58
C LEU A 75 -3.32 0.54 14.43
N GLY A 76 -3.07 -0.76 14.65
CA GLY A 76 -3.44 -1.80 13.71
C GLY A 76 -4.95 -1.90 13.56
N TYR A 77 -5.36 -2.58 12.51
CA TYR A 77 -6.75 -2.76 12.10
C TYR A 77 -6.94 -4.17 11.57
N ALA A 78 -8.17 -4.65 11.53
CA ALA A 78 -8.53 -5.90 10.87
C ALA A 78 -8.90 -5.62 9.40
N ILE A 79 -8.78 -6.65 8.57
CA ILE A 79 -9.44 -6.71 7.26
C ILE A 79 -10.43 -7.84 7.39
N GLU A 80 -11.69 -7.52 7.14
CA GLU A 80 -12.78 -8.50 7.14
C GLU A 80 -12.89 -9.12 5.74
N ALA A 81 -13.32 -10.38 5.69
CA ALA A 81 -13.46 -11.16 4.47
C ALA A 81 -14.92 -11.22 4.02
#